data_AF-A0A7Y8L1A1-F1
#
_entry.id   AF-A0A7Y8L1A1-F1
#
_cell.length_a   1.000
_cell.length_b   1.000
_cell.length_c   1.000
_cell.angle_alpha   90.00
_cell.angle_beta   90.00
_cell.angle_gamma   90.00
#
_symmetry.space_group_name_H-M   'P 1'
#
loop_
_entity.id
_entity.type
_entity.pdbx_description
1 polymer ?
#
loop_
_entity_poly.entity_id
_entity_poly.type
_entity_poly.pdbx_seq_one_letter_code
_entity_poly.pdbx_strand_id
1 'polypeptide(L)' 'AGTNDINPRFSPDGSKIICTNFVNDGVTPKEIWLIDLSATDRKRISLNAEMPDWK' A
#
# COMPACT_ATOMS: atom_id res chain seq x y z
N ALA A 1 -5.45 11.61 13.75
CA ALA A 1 -4.64 10.37 13.65
C ALA A 1 -4.15 10.25 12.21
N GLY A 2 -2.87 9.92 12.01
CA GLY A 2 -2.30 9.74 10.67
C GLY A 2 -2.14 8.26 10.31
N THR A 3 -1.90 8.00 9.03
CA THR A 3 -1.49 6.68 8.53
C THR A 3 -0.05 6.71 8.05
N ASN A 4 0.63 5.57 8.10
CA ASN A 4 1.98 5.39 7.55
C ASN A 4 1.92 4.50 6.32
N ASP A 5 2.64 4.88 5.26
CA ASP A 5 2.90 4.03 4.09
C ASP A 5 4.32 3.45 4.22
N ILE A 6 4.44 2.12 4.31
CA ILE A 6 5.71 1.43 4.48
C ILE A 6 5.90 0.31 3.45
N ASN A 7 7.15 -0.10 3.29
CA ASN A 7 7.57 -1.19 2.40
C ASN A 7 7.05 -1.03 0.96
N PRO A 8 7.27 0.12 0.29
CA PRO A 8 6.86 0.30 -1.09
C PRO A 8 7.63 -0.63 -2.02
N ARG A 9 6.94 -1.17 -3.03
CA ARG A 9 7.55 -1.98 -4.10
C ARG A 9 7.01 -1.56 -5.47
N PHE A 10 7.92 -1.23 -6.39
CA PHE A 10 7.57 -0.96 -7.78
C PHE A 10 7.09 -2.23 -8.48
N SER A 11 6.13 -2.07 -9.39
CA SER A 11 5.75 -3.09 -10.37
C SER A 11 6.92 -3.41 -11.30
N PRO A 12 6.93 -4.58 -11.97
CA PRO A 12 7.99 -4.94 -12.90
C PRO A 12 8.17 -3.94 -14.06
N ASP A 13 7.08 -3.30 -14.49
CA ASP A 13 7.09 -2.26 -15.54
C ASP A 13 7.34 -0.84 -14.99
N GLY A 14 7.47 -0.69 -13.67
CA GLY A 14 7.67 0.59 -12.99
C GLY A 14 6.45 1.52 -12.98
N SER A 15 5.30 1.13 -13.53
CA SER A 15 4.13 2.01 -13.64
C SER A 15 3.33 2.14 -12.33
N LYS A 16 3.54 1.25 -11.37
CA LYS A 16 2.75 1.15 -10.14
C LYS A 16 3.62 0.87 -8.93
N ILE A 17 3.09 1.19 -7.75
CA ILE A 17 3.68 0.84 -6.45
C ILE A 17 2.62 0.10 -5.62
N ILE A 18 3.01 -1.00 -4.98
CA ILE A 18 2.26 -1.57 -3.85
C ILE A 18 2.95 -1.22 -2.55
N CYS A 19 2.18 -0.84 -1.53
CA CYS A 19 2.70 -0.55 -0.19
C CYS A 19 1.75 -1.06 0.89
N THR A 20 2.27 -1.18 2.11
CA THR A 20 1.46 -1.44 3.30
C THR A 20 1.09 -0.10 3.94
N ASN A 21 -0.19 0.17 4.13
CA ASN A 21 -0.67 1.31 4.90
C ASN A 21 -1.19 0.85 6.26
N PHE A 22 -0.95 1.63 7.32
CA PHE A 22 -1.57 1.37 8.62
C PHE A 22 -1.74 2.63 9.44
N VAL A 23 -2.77 2.64 10.30
CA VAL A 23 -3.04 3.72 11.24
C VAL A 23 -2.02 3.67 12.36
N ASN A 24 -1.51 4.82 12.78
CA ASN A 24 -0.58 4.92 13.91
C ASN A 24 -1.31 4.81 15.27
N ASP A 25 -2.10 3.75 15.46
CA ASP A 25 -2.85 3.46 16.68
C ASP A 25 -2.49 2.11 17.32
N GLY A 26 -1.71 1.27 16.61
CA GLY A 26 -1.26 -0.04 17.09
C GLY A 26 -2.34 -1.11 17.15
N VAL A 27 -3.58 -0.81 16.75
CA VAL A 27 -4.72 -1.73 16.86
C VAL A 27 -5.45 -1.94 15.54
N THR A 28 -5.44 -0.95 14.65
CA THR A 28 -6.09 -1.07 13.34
C THR A 28 -5.28 -2.00 12.44
N PRO A 29 -5.91 -3.00 11.81
CA PRO A 29 -5.24 -3.88 10.86
C PRO A 29 -4.58 -3.13 9.70
N LYS A 30 -3.44 -3.66 9.24
CA LYS A 30 -2.73 -3.15 8.07
C LYS A 30 -3.54 -3.40 6.80
N GLU A 31 -3.38 -2.50 5.83
CA GLU A 31 -4.02 -2.59 4.51
C GLU A 31 -2.96 -2.58 3.41
N ILE A 32 -3.26 -3.17 2.26
CA ILE A 32 -2.42 -3.05 1.07
C ILE A 32 -3.04 -2.04 0.12
N TRP A 33 -2.22 -1.10 -0.34
CA TRP A 33 -2.59 -0.07 -1.28
C TRP A 33 -1.77 -0.17 -2.55
N LEU A 34 -2.43 0.10 -3.67
CA LEU A 34 -1.88 0.24 -5.01
C LEU A 34 -1.89 1.72 -5.38
N ILE A 35 -0.75 2.22 -5.82
CA ILE A 35 -0.57 3.57 -6.34
C ILE A 35 -0.23 3.42 -7.82
N ASP A 36 -1.05 3.99 -8.69
CA ASP A 36 -0.73 4.12 -10.11
C ASP A 36 -0.05 5.47 -10.33
N LEU A 37 1.15 5.49 -10.90
CA LEU A 37 1.93 6.72 -11.06
C LEU A 37 1.33 7.69 -12.10
N SER A 38 0.40 7.21 -12.92
CA SER A 38 -0.34 8.04 -13.88
C SER A 38 -1.64 8.61 -13.31
N ALA A 39 -2.07 8.15 -12.14
CA ALA A 39 -3.30 8.57 -11.48
C ALA A 39 -3.02 9.43 -10.25
N THR A 40 -3.96 10.32 -9.92
CA THR A 40 -3.90 11.13 -8.69
C THR A 40 -4.30 10.31 -7.46
N ASP A 41 -5.15 9.29 -7.64
CA ASP A 41 -5.72 8.51 -6.55
C ASP A 41 -5.02 7.16 -6.38
N ARG A 42 -4.93 6.73 -5.11
CA ARG A 42 -4.51 5.39 -4.74
C ARG A 42 -5.72 4.49 -4.47
N LYS A 43 -5.55 3.18 -4.69
CA LYS A 43 -6.60 2.17 -4.53
C LYS A 43 -6.21 1.16 -3.45
N ARG A 44 -7.10 0.90 -2.50
CA ARG A 44 -6.94 -0.23 -1.56
C ARG A 44 -7.21 -1.55 -2.29
N ILE A 45 -6.31 -2.52 -2.14
CA ILE A 45 -6.40 -3.82 -2.81
C ILE A 45 -6.51 -5.00 -1.85
N SER A 46 -6.14 -4.85 -0.57
CA SER A 46 -6.35 -5.88 0.45
C SER A 46 -6.56 -5.29 1.85
N LEU A 47 -7.29 -6.01 2.69
CA LEU A 47 -7.55 -5.71 4.10
C LEU A 47 -6.86 -6.74 4.98
N ASN A 48 -6.39 -6.32 6.15
CA ASN A 48 -5.72 -7.17 7.13
C ASN A 48 -4.56 -7.99 6.49
N ALA A 49 -3.73 -7.29 5.73
CA ALA A 49 -2.65 -7.88 4.96
C ALA A 49 -1.40 -7.00 5.03
N GLU A 50 -0.24 -7.64 4.89
CA GLU A 50 1.06 -6.99 4.93
C GLU A 50 2.05 -7.68 3.99
N MET A 51 3.21 -7.06 3.80
CA MET A 51 4.31 -7.59 2.98
C MET A 51 3.86 -7.96 1.55
N PRO A 52 3.25 -7.01 0.81
CA PRO A 52 2.78 -7.30 -0.54
C PRO A 52 3.98 -7.55 -1.47
N ASP A 53 3.79 -8.39 -2.48
CA ASP A 53 4.75 -8.64 -3.56
C ASP A 53 4.03 -8.72 -4.91
N TRP A 54 4.77 -8.56 -6.01
CA TRP A 54 4.22 -8.58 -7.38
C TRP A 54 4.21 -9.97 -8.03
N LYS A 55 4.66 -11.02 -7.32
CA LYS A 55 4.74 -12.40 -7.81
C LYS A 55 3.57 -13.26 -7.37
#